data_AF-A0A975IY65-F1
#
_entry.id   AF-A0A975IY65-F1
#
_cell.length_a   1.000
_cell.length_b   1.000
_cell.length_c   1.000
_cell.angle_alpha   90.00
_cell.angle_beta   90.00
_cell.angle_gamma   90.00
#
_symmetry.space_group_name_H-M   'P 1'
#
loop_
_entity.id
_entity.type
_entity.pdbx_description
1 polymer ?
#
loop_
_entity_poly.entity_id
_entity_poly.type
_entity_poly.pdbx_seq_one_letter_code
_entity_poly.pdbx_strand_id
1 'polypeptide(L)' 'MRSLSIVVAAALTGLLSSSCVKKEPERKPVPPPSSASKMPWNVPQSGQGMGAFGMMPQLQQRR' A
#
# COMPACT_ATOMS: atom_id res chain seq x y z
N MET A 1 53.97 -8.42 11.48
CA MET A 1 52.97 -7.73 12.32
C MET A 1 52.00 -6.87 11.52
N ARG A 2 52.44 -6.11 10.51
CA ARG A 2 51.56 -5.30 9.64
C ARG A 2 50.47 -6.10 8.88
N SER A 3 50.79 -7.30 8.41
CA SER A 3 49.84 -8.18 7.70
C SER A 3 48.70 -8.70 8.60
N LEU A 4 48.99 -8.98 9.88
CA LEU A 4 48.00 -9.42 10.86
C LEU A 4 46.97 -8.32 11.16
N SER A 5 47.41 -7.07 11.26
CA SER A 5 46.51 -5.93 11.50
C SER A 5 45.53 -5.69 10.35
N ILE A 6 45.94 -5.94 9.10
CA ILE A 6 45.09 -5.78 7.92
C ILE A 6 44.00 -6.86 7.88
N VAL A 7 44.35 -8.10 8.21
CA VAL A 7 43.39 -9.23 8.24
C VAL A 7 42.31 -9.02 9.31
N VAL A 8 42.70 -8.52 10.49
CA VAL A 8 41.75 -8.23 11.58
C VAL A 8 40.82 -7.08 11.22
N ALA A 9 41.33 -6.01 10.58
CA ALA A 9 40.50 -4.89 10.15
C ALA A 9 39.49 -5.28 9.06
N ALA A 10 39.90 -6.14 8.11
CA ALA A 10 39.01 -6.65 7.07
C ALA A 10 37.87 -7.52 7.65
N ALA A 11 38.19 -8.38 8.61
CA ALA A 11 37.20 -9.24 9.27
C ALA A 11 36.15 -8.45 10.06
N LEU A 12 36.58 -7.39 10.77
CA LEU A 12 35.67 -6.51 11.52
C LEU A 12 34.71 -5.74 10.60
N THR A 13 35.19 -5.33 9.42
CA THR A 13 34.39 -4.57 8.47
C THR A 13 33.32 -5.45 7.81
N GLY A 14 33.63 -6.71 7.51
CA GLY A 14 32.69 -7.67 6.93
C GLY A 14 31.53 -8.05 7.86
N LEU A 15 31.78 -8.14 9.17
CA LEU A 15 30.75 -8.45 10.17
C LEU A 15 29.75 -7.30 10.37
N LEU A 16 30.22 -6.05 10.25
CA LEU A 16 29.37 -4.85 10.39
C LEU A 16 28.44 -4.64 9.19
N SER A 17 28.83 -5.08 7.98
CA SER A 17 28.00 -4.96 6.78
C SER A 17 26.76 -5.87 6.78
N SER A 18 26.76 -6.95 7.57
CA SER A 18 25.61 -7.88 7.63
C SER A 18 24.41 -7.33 8.41
N SER A 19 24.57 -6.25 9.18
CA SER A 19 23.50 -5.70 10.04
C SER A 19 22.72 -4.54 9.38
N CYS A 20 23.23 -3.98 8.28
CA CYS A 20 22.59 -2.85 7.56
C CYS A 20 21.51 -3.27 6.57
N VAL A 21 21.47 -4.54 6.16
CA VAL A 21 20.41 -5.05 5.26
C VAL A 21 19.42 -5.86 6.08
N LYS A 22 18.72 -5.17 6.99
CA LYS A 22 17.43 -5.67 7.45
C LYS A 22 16.45 -5.40 6.31
N LYS A 23 16.20 -6.42 5.49
CA LYS A 23 15.01 -6.45 4.62
C LYS A 23 13.80 -6.49 5.55
N GLU A 24 13.38 -5.32 6.01
CA GLU A 24 12.10 -5.20 6.68
C GLU A 24 11.04 -5.72 5.69
N PRO A 25 10.18 -6.66 6.09
CA PRO A 25 9.17 -7.19 5.18
C PRO A 25 8.31 -6.02 4.73
N GLU A 26 8.33 -5.76 3.43
CA GLU A 26 7.54 -4.70 2.80
C GLU A 26 6.08 -4.89 3.22
N ARG A 27 5.58 -3.98 4.06
CA ARG A 27 4.20 -4.03 4.53
C ARG A 27 3.30 -3.69 3.36
N LYS A 28 2.74 -4.73 2.72
CA LYS A 28 1.71 -4.53 1.71
C LYS A 28 0.57 -3.71 2.33
N PRO A 29 0.12 -2.63 1.68
CA PRO A 29 -1.01 -1.85 2.16
C PRO A 29 -2.21 -2.77 2.38
N VAL A 30 -2.77 -2.79 3.58
CA VAL A 30 -4.04 -3.47 3.82
C VAL A 30 -5.12 -2.62 3.15
N PRO A 31 -5.94 -3.20 2.24
CA PRO A 31 -7.01 -2.44 1.63
C PRO A 31 -7.98 -1.95 2.70
N PRO A 32 -8.65 -0.80 2.48
CA PRO A 32 -9.68 -0.33 3.41
C PRO A 32 -10.74 -1.43 3.60
N PRO A 33 -11.29 -1.60 4.82
CA PRO A 33 -12.33 -2.58 5.07
C PRO A 33 -13.55 -2.23 4.20
N SER A 34 -13.76 -3.00 3.13
CA SER A 34 -14.88 -2.81 2.22
C SER A 34 -15.93 -3.91 2.42
N SER A 35 -17.17 -3.47 2.65
CA SER A 35 -18.35 -4.33 2.64
C SER A 35 -18.78 -4.71 1.22
N ALA A 36 -18.24 -4.05 0.19
CA ALA A 36 -18.59 -4.30 -1.22
C ALA A 36 -18.26 -5.73 -1.66
N SER A 37 -17.19 -6.33 -1.11
CA SER A 37 -16.80 -7.71 -1.43
C SER A 37 -17.83 -8.77 -1.01
N LYS A 38 -18.78 -8.44 -0.12
CA LYS A 38 -19.83 -9.36 0.34
C LYS A 38 -21.18 -9.09 -0.34
N MET A 39 -21.24 -8.08 -1.21
CA MET A 39 -22.46 -7.69 -1.87
C MET A 39 -22.63 -8.49 -3.16
N PRO A 40 -23.83 -9.00 -3.47
CA PRO A 40 -24.08 -9.71 -4.71
C PRO A 40 -23.91 -8.78 -5.92
N TRP A 41 -23.50 -9.33 -7.05
CA TRP A 41 -23.16 -8.57 -8.26
C TRP A 41 -24.33 -7.77 -8.86
N ASN A 42 -25.58 -8.12 -8.52
CA ASN A 42 -26.78 -7.43 -8.97
C ASN A 42 -27.23 -6.28 -8.05
N VAL A 43 -26.59 -6.07 -6.90
CA VAL A 43 -27.04 -5.03 -5.98
C VAL A 43 -26.27 -3.74 -6.26
N PRO A 44 -26.94 -2.60 -6.44
CA PRO A 44 -26.26 -1.32 -6.60
C PRO A 44 -25.58 -0.92 -5.29
N GLN A 45 -24.32 -0.48 -5.36
CA GLN A 45 -23.68 0.16 -4.20
C GLN A 45 -24.38 1.49 -3.90
N SER A 46 -24.35 1.93 -2.64
CA SER A 46 -24.78 3.29 -2.28
C SER A 46 -23.99 4.31 -3.11
N GLY A 47 -24.69 5.13 -3.92
CA GLY A 47 -24.07 6.10 -4.82
C GLY A 47 -23.71 5.55 -6.22
N GLN A 48 -23.94 4.27 -6.51
CA GLN A 48 -23.94 3.75 -7.88
C GLN A 48 -25.30 4.01 -8.54
N GLY A 49 -25.28 4.49 -9.79
CA GLY A 49 -26.48 4.77 -10.59
C GLY A 49 -26.95 6.23 -10.54
N MET A 50 -26.61 6.96 -9.48
CA MET A 50 -26.66 8.42 -9.46
C MET A 50 -25.22 8.90 -9.60
N GLY A 51 -24.75 9.14 -10.83
CA GLY A 51 -23.49 9.87 -11.02
C GLY A 51 -23.52 11.20 -10.24
N ALA A 52 -22.42 11.97 -10.21
CA ALA A 52 -22.39 13.27 -9.52
C ALA A 52 -23.53 14.25 -9.91
N PHE A 53 -24.19 13.97 -11.04
CA PHE A 53 -25.31 14.71 -11.60
C PHE A 53 -26.71 14.16 -11.25
N GLY A 54 -26.84 12.97 -10.65
CA GLY A 54 -28.12 12.37 -10.28
C GLY A 54 -28.84 13.09 -9.13
N MET A 55 -28.09 13.86 -8.35
CA MET A 55 -28.60 14.72 -7.27
C MET A 55 -28.91 16.14 -7.75
N MET A 56 -28.67 16.46 -9.03
CA MET A 56 -28.99 17.79 -9.53
C MET A 56 -30.50 17.89 -9.76
N PRO A 57 -31.16 18.93 -9.23
CA PRO A 57 -32.56 19.16 -9.51
C PRO A 57 -32.73 19.28 -11.03
N GLN A 58 -33.45 18.34 -11.64
CA GLN A 58 -33.83 18.47 -13.03
C GLN A 58 -34.73 19.69 -13.12
N LEU A 59 -34.27 20.73 -13.83
CA LEU A 59 -35.08 21.91 -14.11
C LEU A 59 -36.36 21.40 -14.76
N GLN A 60 -37.46 21.48 -14.01
CA GLN A 60 -38.76 21.00 -14.42
C GLN A 60 -39.31 21.97 -15.47
N GLN A 61 -38.77 21.90 -16.68
CA GLN A 61 -39.37 22.52 -17.86
C GLN A 61 -40.61 21.68 -18.21
N ARG A 62 -41.65 21.84 -17.39
CA ARG A 62 -43.01 21.42 -17.72
C ARG A 62 -43.44 22.24 -18.93
N ARG A 63 -43.74 21.56 -20.03
CA ARG A 63 -44.55 22.12 -21.11
C ARG A 63 -45.93 22.49 -20.60
#